data_AF-A0A9Q0PY97-F1
#
_entry.id   AF-A0A9Q0PY97-F1
#
_cell.length_a   1.000
_cell.length_b   1.000
_cell.length_c   1.000
_cell.angle_alpha   90.00
_cell.angle_beta   90.00
_cell.angle_gamma   90.00
#
_symmetry.space_group_name_H-M   'P 1'
#
loop_
_entity.id
_entity.type
_entity.pdbx_description
1 polymer ?
#
loop_
_entity_poly.entity_id
_entity_poly.type
_entity_poly.pdbx_seq_one_letter_code
_entity_poly.pdbx_strand_id
1 'polypeptide(L)'
;MLPEYYSHVGNCANTLITKFFGVHRLTLRGGKKVRFVVMGNMFCTELRIHGRYDLKGSTQGRYTDKDKVGENTTLKDLDLAYEFHMDMMLRETLF
;
A
#
# COMPACT_ATOMS: atom_id res chain seq x y z
N MET A 1 -18.41 5.29 4.39
CA MET A 1 -17.03 4.82 4.61
C MET A 1 -16.88 3.82 5.74
N LEU A 2 -16.87 4.18 7.03
CA LEU A 2 -16.51 3.19 8.08
C LEU A 2 -17.48 2.00 8.21
N PRO A 3 -18.82 2.17 8.13
CA PRO A 3 -19.74 1.02 8.16
C PRO A 3 -19.58 0.09 6.95
N GLU A 4 -19.40 0.65 5.76
CA GLU A 4 -19.17 -0.12 4.53
C GLU A 4 -17.82 -0.84 4.57
N TYR A 5 -16.78 -0.16 5.07
CA TYR A 5 -15.47 -0.75 5.31
C TYR A 5 -15.55 -1.95 6.26
N TYR A 6 -16.26 -1.79 7.39
CA TYR A 6 -16.44 -2.86 8.37
C TYR A 6 -17.15 -4.06 7.75
N SER A 7 -18.24 -3.82 7.01
CA SER A 7 -18.96 -4.87 6.29
C SER A 7 -18.05 -5.57 5.27
N HIS A 8 -17.31 -4.80 4.45
CA HIS A 8 -16.39 -5.35 3.45
C HIS A 8 -15.28 -6.20 4.06
N VAL A 9 -14.58 -5.69 5.08
CA VAL A 9 -13.49 -6.44 5.73
C VAL A 9 -14.02 -7.67 6.47
N GLY A 10 -15.24 -7.61 7.02
CA GLY A 10 -15.89 -8.76 7.65
C GLY A 10 -16.29 -9.85 6.66
N ASN A 11 -16.72 -9.48 5.46
CA ASN A 11 -17.19 -10.43 4.44
C ASN A 11 -16.06 -10.93 3.51
N CYS A 12 -14.96 -10.18 3.38
CA CYS A 12 -13.87 -10.45 2.44
C CYS A 12 -12.55 -10.72 3.18
N ALA A 13 -12.33 -11.95 3.65
CA ALA A 13 -11.15 -12.32 4.44
C ALA A 13 -9.80 -12.00 3.76
N ASN A 14 -9.74 -12.14 2.43
CA ASN A 14 -8.56 -11.89 1.60
C ASN A 14 -8.54 -10.51 0.93
N THR A 15 -9.29 -9.54 1.47
CA THR A 15 -9.32 -8.17 0.93
C THR A 15 -7.92 -7.54 0.85
N LEU A 16 -7.65 -6.88 -0.28
CA LEU A 16 -6.44 -6.06 -0.47
C LEU A 16 -6.56 -4.66 0.13
N ILE A 17 -7.75 -4.27 0.61
CA ILE A 17 -7.95 -2.99 1.28
C ILE A 17 -7.17 -2.96 2.60
N THR A 18 -6.52 -1.84 2.88
CA THR A 18 -5.80 -1.58 4.13
C THR A 18 -6.61 -1.96 5.37
N LYS A 19 -6.03 -2.80 6.22
CA LYS A 19 -6.60 -3.16 7.53
C LYS A 19 -6.29 -2.07 8.53
N PHE A 20 -7.30 -1.34 9.01
CA PHE A 20 -7.19 -0.28 10.00
C PHE A 20 -7.49 -0.85 11.38
N PHE A 21 -6.60 -0.57 12.33
CA PHE A 21 -6.71 -1.05 13.72
C PHE A 21 -7.15 0.06 14.68
N GLY A 22 -6.95 1.33 14.30
CA GLY A 22 -7.42 2.45 15.10
C GLY A 22 -7.06 3.80 14.51
N VAL A 23 -7.88 4.80 14.79
CA VAL A 23 -7.61 6.21 14.46
C VAL A 23 -7.45 6.96 15.77
N HIS A 24 -6.31 7.62 15.93
CA HIS A 24 -5.92 8.24 17.19
C HIS A 24 -5.57 9.71 17.00
N ARG A 25 -5.72 10.47 18.09
CA ARG A 25 -5.32 11.87 18.17
C ARG A 25 -4.50 12.09 19.43
N LEU A 26 -3.31 12.66 19.28
CA LEU A 26 -2.49 13.13 20.39
C LEU A 26 -2.48 14.66 20.43
N THR A 27 -2.54 15.21 21.63
CA THR A 27 -2.27 16.63 21.88
C THR A 27 -0.89 16.72 22.52
N LEU A 28 0.05 17.31 21.80
CA LEU A 28 1.43 17.52 22.28
C LEU A 28 1.49 18.76 23.18
N ARG A 29 2.60 18.88 23.93
CA ARG A 29 2.92 20.11 24.68
C ARG A 29 2.93 21.30 23.71
N GLY A 30 2.33 22.41 24.12
CA GLY A 30 2.12 23.58 23.25
C GLY A 30 0.88 23.51 22.35
N GLY A 31 -0.02 22.53 22.55
CA GLY A 31 -1.34 22.50 21.90
C GLY A 31 -1.36 21.94 20.48
N LYS A 32 -0.21 21.55 19.92
CA LYS A 32 -0.12 20.90 18.60
C LYS A 32 -0.86 19.57 18.62
N LYS A 33 -1.80 19.39 17.69
CA LYS A 33 -2.58 18.14 17.53
C LYS A 33 -1.99 17.30 16.41
N VAL A 34 -1.74 16.02 16.68
CA VAL A 34 -1.32 15.03 15.68
C VAL A 34 -2.40 13.97 15.57
N ARG A 35 -2.76 13.62 14.34
CA ARG A 35 -3.68 12.52 14.03
C ARG A 35 -2.89 11.46 13.29
N PHE A 36 -3.11 10.21 13.66
CA PHE A 36 -2.49 9.08 12.98
C PHE A 36 -3.43 7.89 13.01
N VAL A 37 -3.14 6.95 12.13
CA VAL A 37 -3.88 5.70 11.99
C VAL A 37 -2.90 4.57 12.23
N VAL A 38 -3.35 3.56 12.98
CA VAL A 38 -2.64 2.29 13.09
C VAL A 38 -3.25 1.35 12.05
N MET A 39 -2.40 0.76 11.21
CA MET A 39 -2.81 -0.09 10.10
C MET A 39 -1.86 -1.27 9.90
N GLY A 40 -2.34 -2.32 9.23
CA GLY A 40 -1.53 -3.48 8.88
C GLY A 40 -0.36 -3.12 7.96
N ASN A 41 0.82 -3.67 8.26
CA ASN A 41 2.01 -3.53 7.43
C ASN A 41 2.00 -4.60 6.32
N MET A 42 1.85 -4.17 5.06
CA MET A 42 1.87 -5.06 3.89
C MET A 42 3.26 -5.68 3.63
N PHE A 43 4.32 -5.04 4.14
CA PHE A 43 5.71 -5.47 3.99
C PHE A 43 6.23 -6.24 5.21
N CYS A 44 5.33 -6.82 6.02
CA CYS A 44 5.71 -7.63 7.17
C CYS A 44 6.19 -9.02 6.69
N THR A 45 7.47 -9.14 6.39
CA THR A 45 8.10 -10.37 5.89
C THR A 45 9.56 -10.44 6.35
N GLU A 46 10.05 -11.66 6.58
CA GLU A 46 11.47 -11.94 6.84
C GLU A 46 12.32 -11.90 5.56
N LEU A 47 11.67 -11.88 4.40
CA LEU A 47 12.34 -11.85 3.10
C LEU A 47 12.75 -10.42 2.73
N ARG A 48 13.91 -10.29 2.07
CA ARG A 48 14.36 -9.01 1.53
C ARG A 48 13.43 -8.56 0.40
N ILE A 49 12.95 -7.32 0.50
CA ILE A 49 12.20 -6.66 -0.57
C ILE A 49 13.21 -5.99 -1.51
N HIS A 50 13.34 -6.54 -2.73
CA HIS A 50 14.28 -6.05 -3.73
C HIS A 50 13.77 -4.83 -4.51
N GLY A 51 12.46 -4.65 -4.59
CA GLY A 51 11.83 -3.53 -5.29
C GLY A 51 10.45 -3.21 -4.72
N ARG A 52 10.07 -1.94 -4.77
CA ARG A 52 8.77 -1.44 -4.32
C ARG A 52 8.17 -0.57 -5.41
N TYR A 53 6.86 -0.72 -5.63
CA TYR A 53 6.13 0.04 -6.63
C TYR A 53 4.87 0.67 -6.01
N ASP A 54 4.65 1.95 -6.25
CA ASP A 54 3.34 2.59 -6.15
C ASP A 54 2.74 2.56 -7.56
N LEU A 55 1.65 1.83 -7.77
CA LEU A 55 0.98 1.68 -9.06
C LEU A 55 -0.44 2.27 -8.98
N LYS A 56 -0.81 3.08 -9.98
CA LYS A 56 -2.11 3.78 -10.04
C LYS A 56 -2.82 3.64 -11.38
N GLY A 57 -2.17 3.04 -12.39
CA GLY A 57 -2.70 2.87 -13.74
C GLY A 57 -2.70 4.13 -14.60
N SER A 58 -2.11 5.23 -14.13
CA SER A 58 -1.98 6.49 -14.87
C SER A 58 -0.53 6.73 -15.31
N THR A 59 -0.32 7.71 -16.18
CA THR A 59 1.02 8.02 -16.74
C THR A 59 1.59 9.35 -16.26
N GLN A 60 0.75 10.36 -16.04
CA GLN A 60 1.20 11.70 -15.66
C GLN A 60 1.89 11.69 -14.29
N GLY A 61 3.18 12.05 -14.25
CA GLY A 61 3.98 12.08 -13.03
C GLY A 61 4.25 10.71 -12.40
N ARG A 62 4.02 9.62 -13.14
CA ARG A 62 4.20 8.23 -12.69
C ARG A 62 5.55 7.63 -13.07
N TYR A 63 6.61 8.45 -13.00
CA TYR A 63 8.00 8.03 -13.10
C TYR A 63 8.81 8.53 -11.88
N THR A 64 9.98 7.95 -11.67
CA THR A 64 10.97 8.38 -10.67
C THR A 64 12.13 9.13 -11.31
N ASP A 65 12.78 9.98 -10.51
CA ASP A 65 14.00 10.67 -10.90
C ASP A 65 15.17 9.67 -10.88
N LYS A 66 15.68 9.30 -12.07
CA LYS A 66 16.66 8.23 -12.26
C LYS A 66 17.96 8.46 -11.48
N ASP A 67 18.35 9.73 -11.31
CA ASP A 67 19.58 10.09 -10.59
C ASP A 67 19.44 9.97 -9.07
N LYS A 68 18.21 9.78 -8.57
CA LYS A 68 17.88 9.65 -7.14
C LYS A 68 17.35 8.26 -6.77
N VAL A 69 17.44 7.28 -7.68
CA VAL A 69 17.01 5.91 -7.40
C VAL A 69 18.05 5.21 -6.52
N GLY A 70 17.60 4.68 -5.39
CA GLY A 70 18.38 3.83 -4.51
C GLY A 70 17.58 2.61 -4.07
N GLU A 71 18.17 1.76 -3.23
CA GLU A 71 17.61 0.49 -2.78
C GLU A 71 16.22 0.61 -2.13
N ASN A 72 15.93 1.74 -1.48
CA ASN A 72 14.66 1.98 -0.79
C ASN A 72 13.66 2.83 -1.58
N THR A 73 13.99 3.20 -2.83
CA THR A 73 13.11 4.01 -3.67
C THR A 73 11.86 3.22 -4.04
N THR A 74 10.70 3.85 -3.90
CA THR A 74 9.44 3.31 -4.41
C THR A 74 9.25 3.80 -5.84
N LEU A 75 9.37 2.87 -6.79
CA LEU A 75 9.19 3.07 -8.22
C LEU A 75 7.71 3.28 -8.56
N LYS A 76 7.43 3.74 -9.78
CA LYS A 76 6.06 4.03 -10.23
C LYS A 76 5.73 3.32 -11.55
N ASP A 77 4.54 3.58 -12.07
CA ASP A 77 3.96 2.89 -13.24
C ASP A 77 4.89 2.89 -14.48
N LEU A 78 5.51 4.04 -14.82
CA LEU A 78 6.39 4.15 -15.99
C LEU A 78 7.81 3.61 -15.75
N ASP A 79 8.14 3.29 -14.50
CA ASP A 79 9.41 2.65 -14.14
C ASP A 79 9.28 1.11 -14.16
N LEU A 80 8.05 0.59 -14.24
CA LEU A 80 7.79 -0.86 -14.25
C LEU A 80 8.09 -1.44 -15.62
N ALA A 81 9.25 -2.09 -15.74
CA ALA A 81 9.72 -2.73 -16.97
C ALA A 81 9.42 -4.24 -17.04
N TYR A 82 8.55 -4.75 -16.17
CA TYR A 82 8.27 -6.18 -16.03
C TYR A 82 6.79 -6.49 -16.25
N GLU A 83 6.53 -7.66 -16.81
CA GLU A 83 5.22 -8.29 -16.78
C GLU A 83 5.20 -9.39 -15.72
N PHE A 84 4.17 -9.41 -14.88
CA PHE A 84 4.01 -10.43 -13.84
C PHE A 84 3.13 -11.56 -14.36
N HIS A 85 3.71 -12.75 -14.50
CA HIS A 85 2.94 -13.96 -14.76
C HIS A 85 2.47 -14.55 -13.43
N MET A 86 1.15 -14.62 -13.25
CA MET A 86 0.54 -15.27 -12.09
C MET A 86 -0.05 -16.60 -12.51
N ASP A 87 -0.04 -17.55 -11.58
CA ASP A 87 -0.83 -18.77 -11.68
C ASP A 87 -2.32 -18.44 -11.93
N MET A 88 -2.99 -19.26 -12.72
CA MET A 88 -4.36 -19.01 -13.16
C MET A 88 -5.33 -18.96 -11.96
N MET A 89 -5.18 -19.88 -11.00
CA MET A 89 -6.03 -19.91 -9.81
C MET A 89 -5.81 -18.66 -8.95
N LEU A 90 -4.55 -18.24 -8.77
CA LEU A 90 -4.24 -17.03 -8.01
C LEU A 90 -4.83 -15.79 -8.68
N ARG A 91 -4.74 -15.69 -10.01
CA ARG A 91 -5.34 -14.59 -10.76
C ARG A 91 -6.85 -14.55 -10.54
N GLU A 92 -7.55 -15.67 -10.64
CA GLU A 92 -8.99 -15.75 -10.38
C GLU A 92 -9.37 -15.37 -8.95
N THR A 93 -8.52 -15.65 -7.95
CA THR A 93 -8.81 -15.22 -6.57
C THR A 93 -8.61 -13.72 -6.32
N LEU A 94 -7.89 -13.02 -7.20
CA LEU A 94 -7.61 -11.59 -7.07
C LEU A 94 -8.66 -10.70 -7.77
N PHE A 95 -9.47 -11.26 -8.67
CA PHE A 95 -10.46 -10.54 -9.50
C PHE A 95 -11.87 -11.12 -9.33
#